data_AF-A0A1I8AS24-F1
#
_entry.id   AF-A0A1I8AS24-F1
#
_cell.length_a   1.000
_cell.length_b   1.000
_cell.length_c   1.000
_cell.angle_alpha   90.00
_cell.angle_beta   90.00
_cell.angle_gamma   90.00
#
_symmetry.space_group_name_H-M   'P 1'
#
loop_
_entity.id
_entity.type
_entity.pdbx_description
1 polymer ?
#
loop_
_entity_poly.entity_id
_entity_poly.type
_entity_poly.pdbx_seq_one_letter_code
_entity_poly.pdbx_strand_id
1 'polypeptide(L)'
;MSFEFVDIEVSRAYVAAEYARYYAALRREQAREERRREIAAAWLFRQTRPRRNAVPSTPFPVTACSICCEGVPVLPVGCASCRQLIGCCACVARWFEASIDSTCPLCRAPWPREPIVFTITFERHQ
;
A
#
# COMPACT_ATOMS: atom_id res chain seq x y z
N MET A 1 32.44 6.88 52.19
CA MET A 1 31.94 7.59 50.99
C MET A 1 31.81 6.57 49.87
N SER A 2 30.59 6.10 49.60
CA SER A 2 30.29 5.04 48.61
C SER A 2 29.02 5.36 47.81
N PHE A 3 28.72 6.66 47.67
CA PHE A 3 27.41 7.13 47.19
C PHE A 3 27.36 7.43 45.67
N GLU A 4 28.50 7.49 44.97
CA GLU A 4 28.53 7.89 43.54
C GLU A 4 28.52 6.74 42.54
N PHE A 5 28.74 5.48 42.97
CA PHE A 5 28.84 4.34 42.06
C PHE A 5 27.47 3.77 41.64
N VAL A 6 26.46 3.92 42.51
CA VAL A 6 25.09 3.42 42.30
C VAL A 6 24.36 4.26 41.23
N ASP A 7 24.62 5.56 41.16
CA ASP A 7 23.99 6.46 40.19
C ASP A 7 24.42 6.18 38.75
N ILE A 8 25.64 5.70 38.53
CA ILE A 8 26.17 5.37 37.19
C ILE A 8 25.52 4.08 36.66
N GLU A 9 25.40 3.04 37.48
CA GLU A 9 24.77 1.78 37.08
C GLU A 9 23.26 1.94 36.83
N VAL A 10 22.57 2.72 37.68
CA VAL A 10 21.16 3.07 37.49
C VAL A 10 20.97 3.88 36.20
N SER A 11 21.89 4.82 35.91
CA SER A 11 21.88 5.57 34.64
C SER A 11 22.10 4.67 33.42
N ARG A 12 23.01 3.69 33.49
CA ARG A 12 23.25 2.73 32.39
C ARG A 12 22.07 1.80 32.17
N ALA A 13 21.43 1.33 33.25
CA ALA A 13 20.23 0.49 33.17
C ALA A 13 19.04 1.26 32.58
N TYR A 14 18.86 2.52 32.98
CA TYR A 14 17.85 3.41 32.41
C TYR A 14 18.05 3.62 30.91
N VAL A 15 19.27 3.99 30.49
CA VAL A 15 19.62 4.18 29.07
C VAL A 15 19.41 2.89 28.29
N ALA A 16 19.85 1.73 28.81
CA ALA A 16 19.63 0.45 28.15
C ALA A 16 18.13 0.12 27.98
N ALA A 17 17.30 0.42 28.97
CA ALA A 17 15.86 0.23 28.89
C ALA A 17 15.20 1.16 27.87
N GLU A 18 15.64 2.42 27.79
CA GLU A 18 15.15 3.39 26.80
C GLU A 18 15.53 2.96 25.37
N TYR A 19 16.79 2.57 25.15
CA TYR A 19 17.24 2.00 23.87
C TYR A 19 16.45 0.73 23.50
N ALA A 20 16.18 -0.16 24.45
CA ALA A 20 15.38 -1.35 24.20
C ALA A 20 13.94 -1.00 23.76
N ARG A 21 13.32 0.01 24.38
CA ARG A 21 11.99 0.52 23.98
C ARG A 21 12.02 1.12 22.58
N TYR A 22 13.04 1.94 22.28
CA TYR A 22 13.24 2.55 20.97
C TYR A 22 13.37 1.48 19.88
N TYR A 23 14.26 0.51 20.03
CA TYR A 23 14.43 -0.56 19.04
C TYR A 23 13.22 -1.48 18.95
N ALA A 24 12.49 -1.72 20.06
CA ALA A 24 11.24 -2.46 20.01
C ALA A 24 10.16 -1.72 19.20
N ALA A 25 10.08 -0.39 19.32
CA ALA A 25 9.18 0.43 18.50
C ALA A 25 9.60 0.39 17.02
N LEU A 26 10.89 0.55 16.73
CA LEU A 26 11.42 0.48 15.36
C LEU A 26 11.13 -0.87 14.68
N ARG A 27 11.34 -1.99 15.39
CA ARG A 27 11.02 -3.33 14.87
C ARG A 27 9.53 -3.50 14.58
N ARG A 28 8.65 -2.94 15.42
CA ARG A 28 7.19 -2.98 15.18
C ARG A 28 6.82 -2.19 13.94
N GLU A 29 7.44 -1.04 13.72
CA GLU A 29 7.17 -0.22 12.54
C GLU A 29 7.68 -0.89 11.26
N GLN A 30 8.89 -1.44 11.28
CA GLN A 30 9.43 -2.23 10.16
C GLN A 30 8.53 -3.42 9.83
N ALA A 31 8.07 -4.17 10.83
CA ALA A 31 7.17 -5.30 10.63
C ALA A 31 5.81 -4.87 10.02
N ARG A 32 5.31 -3.66 10.36
CA ARG A 32 4.10 -3.10 9.74
C ARG A 32 4.35 -2.76 8.27
N GLU A 33 5.47 -2.11 7.96
CA GLU A 33 5.83 -1.75 6.59
C GLU A 33 6.05 -2.99 5.72
N GLU A 34 6.77 -3.99 6.23
CA GLU A 34 6.98 -5.27 5.55
C GLU A 34 5.65 -5.97 5.27
N ARG A 35 4.77 -6.05 6.26
CA ARG A 35 3.42 -6.62 6.08
C ARG A 35 2.63 -5.89 5.00
N ARG A 36 2.76 -4.56 4.91
CA ARG A 36 2.09 -3.77 3.86
C ARG A 36 2.67 -4.06 2.49
N ARG A 37 4.00 -4.16 2.36
CA ARG A 37 4.70 -4.58 1.14
C ARG A 37 4.22 -5.95 0.67
N GLU A 38 4.13 -6.92 1.58
CA GLU A 38 3.65 -8.26 1.28
C GLU A 38 2.21 -8.27 0.79
N ILE A 39 1.31 -7.54 1.46
CA ILE A 39 -0.09 -7.42 1.04
C ILE A 39 -0.19 -6.75 -0.34
N ALA A 40 0.56 -5.66 -0.57
CA ALA A 40 0.59 -4.95 -1.84
C ALA A 40 1.09 -5.86 -2.97
N ALA A 41 2.17 -6.59 -2.74
CA ALA A 41 2.74 -7.54 -3.70
C ALA A 41 1.78 -8.69 -3.99
N ALA A 42 1.18 -9.28 -2.95
CA ALA A 42 0.20 -10.36 -3.09
C ALA A 42 -1.05 -9.89 -3.84
N TRP A 43 -1.53 -8.68 -3.57
CA TRP A 43 -2.64 -8.07 -4.28
C TRP A 43 -2.28 -7.83 -5.75
N LEU A 44 -1.11 -7.25 -6.04
CA LEU A 44 -0.65 -7.00 -7.40
C LEU A 44 -0.57 -8.30 -8.20
N PHE A 45 0.02 -9.35 -7.61
CA PHE A 45 0.10 -10.67 -8.22
C PHE A 45 -1.28 -11.26 -8.55
N ARG A 46 -2.27 -11.09 -7.65
CA ARG A 46 -3.66 -11.54 -7.92
C ARG A 46 -4.27 -10.82 -9.12
N GLN A 47 -4.03 -9.52 -9.27
CA GLN A 47 -4.61 -8.71 -10.34
C GLN A 47 -3.92 -8.90 -11.70
N THR A 48 -2.60 -9.12 -11.70
CA THR A 48 -1.82 -9.33 -12.93
C THR A 48 -1.89 -10.76 -13.45
N ARG A 49 -2.43 -11.70 -12.66
CA ARG A 49 -2.55 -13.10 -13.07
C ARG A 49 -3.36 -13.19 -14.38
N PRO A 50 -2.80 -13.78 -15.45
CA PRO A 50 -3.53 -13.95 -16.70
C PRO A 50 -4.79 -14.75 -16.44
N ARG A 51 -5.95 -14.14 -16.68
CA ARG A 51 -7.21 -14.90 -16.67
C ARG A 51 -7.21 -15.78 -17.91
N ARG A 52 -7.31 -17.11 -17.73
CA ARG A 52 -7.50 -18.03 -18.86
C ARG A 52 -8.73 -17.55 -19.62
N ASN A 53 -8.57 -17.29 -20.92
CA ASN A 53 -9.62 -16.79 -21.83
C ASN A 53 -10.04 -15.33 -21.63
N ALA A 54 -9.24 -14.47 -20.98
CA ALA A 54 -9.48 -13.04 -21.04
C ALA A 54 -9.20 -12.51 -22.45
N VAL A 55 -10.27 -12.27 -23.20
CA VAL A 55 -10.21 -11.48 -24.43
C VAL A 55 -10.17 -10.01 -24.02
N PRO A 56 -9.17 -9.23 -24.45
CA PRO A 56 -9.17 -7.78 -24.23
C PRO A 56 -10.39 -7.18 -24.95
N SER A 57 -11.42 -6.82 -24.19
CA SER A 57 -12.59 -6.16 -24.73
C SER A 57 -12.33 -4.64 -24.75
N THR A 58 -12.47 -4.03 -25.92
CA THR A 58 -12.21 -2.60 -26.17
C THR A 58 -13.53 -1.81 -26.14
N PRO A 59 -13.54 -0.54 -25.67
CA PRO A 59 -12.49 0.45 -25.85
C PRO A 59 -11.66 0.72 -24.58
N PHE A 60 -10.37 0.95 -24.81
CA PHE A 60 -9.41 1.34 -23.79
C PHE A 60 -9.77 2.69 -23.16
N PRO A 61 -9.50 2.90 -21.85
CA PRO A 61 -9.56 4.23 -21.26
C PRO A 61 -8.60 5.17 -22.00
N VAL A 62 -9.13 6.28 -22.52
CA VAL A 62 -8.36 7.39 -23.09
C VAL A 62 -7.74 8.29 -22.02
N THR A 63 -8.18 8.14 -20.78
CA THR A 63 -7.74 8.97 -19.65
C THR A 63 -6.45 8.44 -19.02
N ALA A 64 -5.56 9.36 -18.68
CA ALA A 64 -4.28 9.06 -18.08
C ALA A 64 -4.41 8.43 -16.68
N CYS A 65 -3.40 7.68 -16.24
CA CYS A 65 -3.35 7.19 -14.87
C CYS A 65 -3.25 8.37 -13.89
N SER A 66 -4.10 8.42 -12.87
CA SER A 66 -4.10 9.54 -11.91
C SER A 66 -2.92 9.52 -10.92
N ILE A 67 -2.08 8.49 -10.95
CA ILE A 67 -0.96 8.30 -10.01
C ILE A 67 0.37 8.57 -10.70
N CYS A 68 0.66 7.92 -11.84
CA CYS A 68 1.89 8.20 -12.59
C CYS A 68 1.74 9.32 -13.62
N CYS A 69 0.50 9.74 -13.93
CA CYS A 69 0.21 10.75 -14.96
C CYS A 69 0.71 10.39 -16.37
N GLU A 70 1.18 9.17 -16.56
CA GLU A 70 1.51 8.60 -17.87
C GLU A 70 0.21 8.21 -18.59
N GLY A 71 0.28 8.14 -19.92
CA GLY A 71 -0.85 7.97 -20.85
C GLY A 71 -1.79 6.81 -20.56
N VAL A 72 -1.96 5.88 -21.48
CA VAL A 72 -3.00 4.84 -21.31
C VAL A 72 -2.59 3.87 -20.18
N PRO A 73 -3.42 3.68 -19.13
CA PRO A 73 -3.05 2.83 -18.00
C PRO A 73 -2.92 1.35 -18.39
N VAL A 74 -1.85 0.71 -17.91
CA VAL A 74 -1.65 -0.74 -18.05
C VAL A 74 -2.44 -1.48 -16.97
N LEU A 75 -3.28 -2.44 -17.37
CA LEU A 75 -4.22 -3.13 -16.49
C LEU A 75 -5.03 -2.12 -15.65
N PRO A 76 -5.91 -1.34 -16.29
CA PRO A 76 -6.62 -0.26 -15.64
C PRO A 76 -7.55 -0.79 -14.53
N VAL A 77 -7.52 -0.12 -13.39
CA VAL A 77 -8.38 -0.41 -12.24
C VAL A 77 -9.16 0.82 -11.80
N GLY A 78 -10.40 0.61 -11.37
CA GLY A 78 -11.30 1.63 -10.85
C GLY A 78 -11.65 1.39 -9.38
N CYS A 79 -11.97 2.46 -8.65
CA CYS A 79 -12.37 2.35 -7.24
C CYS A 79 -13.78 1.76 -7.11
N ALA A 80 -13.98 0.73 -6.27
CA ALA A 80 -15.32 0.18 -6.04
C ALA A 80 -16.31 1.17 -5.36
N SER A 81 -15.79 2.18 -4.65
CA SER A 81 -16.62 3.17 -3.93
C SER A 81 -17.05 4.32 -4.83
N CYS A 82 -16.10 5.10 -5.38
CA CYS A 82 -16.44 6.25 -6.23
C CYS A 82 -16.66 5.90 -7.70
N ARG A 83 -16.40 4.65 -8.11
CA ARG A 83 -16.55 4.15 -9.49
C ARG A 83 -15.71 4.89 -10.53
N GLN A 84 -14.72 5.68 -10.10
CA GLN A 84 -13.80 6.39 -10.99
C GLN A 84 -12.58 5.52 -11.32
N LEU A 85 -12.05 5.70 -12.53
CA LEU A 85 -10.76 5.15 -12.95
C LEU A 85 -9.65 5.72 -12.05
N ILE A 86 -8.86 4.85 -11.43
CA ILE A 86 -7.66 5.25 -10.70
C ILE A 86 -6.46 5.23 -11.66
N GLY A 87 -6.31 4.15 -12.42
CA GLY A 87 -5.23 4.01 -13.40
C GLY A 87 -4.56 2.64 -13.31
N CYS A 88 -3.23 2.59 -13.41
CA CYS A 88 -2.51 1.32 -13.51
C CYS A 88 -2.63 0.51 -12.23
N CYS A 89 -2.82 -0.81 -12.37
CA CYS A 89 -2.81 -1.72 -11.23
C CYS A 89 -1.51 -1.60 -10.40
N ALA A 90 -0.35 -1.56 -11.05
CA ALA A 90 0.94 -1.40 -10.37
C ALA A 90 1.05 -0.07 -9.57
N CYS A 91 0.47 1.01 -10.10
CA CYS A 91 0.44 2.29 -9.41
C CYS A 91 -0.42 2.23 -8.13
N VAL A 92 -1.54 1.53 -8.19
CA VAL A 92 -2.40 1.32 -7.00
C VAL A 92 -1.69 0.49 -5.94
N ALA A 93 -0.94 -0.56 -6.32
CA ALA A 93 -0.13 -1.33 -5.38
C ALA A 93 0.91 -0.44 -4.67
N ARG A 94 1.66 0.37 -5.43
CA ARG A 94 2.64 1.31 -4.86
C ARG A 94 2.00 2.38 -3.96
N TRP A 95 0.82 2.86 -4.32
CA TRP A 95 0.06 3.80 -3.49
C TRP A 95 -0.35 3.16 -2.16
N PHE A 96 -0.87 1.93 -2.20
CA PHE A 96 -1.18 1.18 -0.99
C PHE A 96 0.08 0.87 -0.17
N GLU A 97 1.19 0.60 -0.85
CA GLU A 97 2.59 0.70 -0.41
C GLU A 97 2.83 1.85 0.58
N ALA A 98 2.88 3.04 -0.02
CA ALA A 98 3.45 4.24 0.58
C ALA A 98 2.44 5.12 1.35
N SER A 99 1.13 4.92 1.16
CA SER A 99 0.12 5.78 1.78
C SER A 99 0.18 5.69 3.31
N ILE A 100 -0.09 6.78 4.04
CA ILE A 100 -0.23 6.66 5.51
C ILE A 100 -1.56 5.94 5.81
N ASP A 101 -2.61 6.41 5.14
CA ASP A 101 -3.94 5.85 5.23
C ASP A 101 -4.22 4.97 4.01
N SER A 102 -4.45 3.68 4.24
CA SER A 102 -4.87 2.72 3.21
C SER A 102 -6.23 3.15 2.63
N THR A 103 -6.21 4.04 1.64
CA THR A 103 -7.42 4.70 1.11
C THR A 103 -7.32 4.93 -0.39
N CYS A 104 -8.49 5.09 -1.04
CA CYS A 104 -8.55 5.47 -2.44
C CYS A 104 -7.91 6.86 -2.67
N PRO A 105 -7.01 7.01 -3.67
CA PRO A 105 -6.37 8.30 -3.95
C PRO A 105 -7.36 9.39 -4.42
N LEU A 106 -8.53 9.02 -4.92
CA LEU A 106 -9.52 9.96 -5.46
C LEU A 106 -10.57 10.36 -4.41
N CYS A 107 -11.22 9.38 -3.78
CA CYS A 107 -12.33 9.61 -2.85
C CYS A 107 -12.01 9.36 -1.38
N ARG A 108 -10.78 8.94 -1.06
CA ARG A 108 -10.32 8.60 0.29
C ARG A 108 -11.13 7.53 1.02
N ALA A 109 -11.96 6.77 0.30
CA ALA A 109 -12.66 5.61 0.86
C ALA A 109 -11.63 4.59 1.41
N PRO A 110 -11.88 4.02 2.61
CA PRO A 110 -10.91 3.16 3.27
C PRO A 110 -10.76 1.80 2.57
N TRP A 111 -9.54 1.29 2.61
CA TRP A 111 -9.12 -0.03 2.17
C TRP A 111 -8.66 -0.83 3.40
N PRO A 112 -9.59 -1.51 4.10
CA PRO A 112 -9.34 -2.07 5.44
C PRO A 112 -8.34 -3.22 5.47
N ARG A 113 -8.08 -3.87 4.33
CA ARG A 113 -7.14 -4.99 4.22
C ARG A 113 -6.27 -4.87 2.98
N GLU A 114 -6.89 -4.54 1.85
CA GLU A 114 -6.25 -4.41 0.55
C GLU A 114 -7.05 -3.43 -0.32
N PRO A 115 -6.49 -2.95 -1.45
CA PRO A 115 -7.21 -2.08 -2.37
C PRO A 115 -8.49 -2.73 -2.91
N ILE A 116 -9.63 -2.09 -2.61
CA ILE A 116 -10.95 -2.52 -3.08
C ILE A 116 -11.22 -1.85 -4.44
N VAL A 117 -10.87 -2.55 -5.50
CA VAL A 117 -10.97 -2.07 -6.89
C VAL A 117 -11.72 -3.07 -7.76
N PHE A 118 -12.21 -2.60 -8.90
CA PHE A 118 -12.64 -3.46 -10.01
C PHE A 118 -11.67 -3.32 -11.18
N THR A 119 -11.43 -4.43 -11.87
CA THR A 119 -10.70 -4.44 -13.14
C THR A 119 -11.57 -3.84 -14.23
N ILE A 120 -11.03 -2.89 -14.99
CA ILE A 120 -11.75 -2.30 -16.11
C ILE A 120 -11.50 -3.15 -17.35
N THR A 121 -12.53 -3.90 -17.74
CA THR A 121 -12.61 -4.66 -19.00
C THR A 121 -13.89 -4.17 -19.68
N PHE A 122 -13.80 -3.28 -20.67
CA PHE A 122 -15.03 -2.74 -21.29
C PHE A 122 -15.56 -3.71 -22.35
N GLU A 123 -16.77 -4.22 -22.19
CA GLU A 123 -17.61 -4.57 -23.35
C GLU A 123 -18.44 -3.32 -23.70
N ARG A 124 -18.40 -2.87 -24.97
CA ARG A 124 -19.37 -1.88 -25.45
C ARG A 124 -20.73 -2.55 -25.49
N HIS A 125 -21.66 -2.16 -24.63
CA HIS A 125 -23.06 -2.24 -25.00
C HIS A 125 -23.38 -1.08 -25.96
N GLN A 126 -24.08 -1.44 -27.04
CA GLN A 126 -24.54 -0.63 -28.16
C GLN A 126 -25.26 0.65 -27.72
#